data_AF-A0A2E5ZN71-F1
#
_entry.id   AF-A0A2E5ZN71-F1
#
_cell.length_a   1.000
_cell.length_b   1.000
_cell.length_c   1.000
_cell.angle_alpha   90.00
_cell.angle_beta   90.00
_cell.angle_gamma   90.00
#
_symmetry.space_group_name_H-M   'P 1'
#
loop_
_entity.id
_entity.type
_entity.pdbx_description
1 polymer ?
#
loop_
_entity_poly.entity_id
_entity_poly.type
_entity_poly.pdbx_seq_one_letter_code
_entity_poly.pdbx_strand_id
1 'polypeptide(L)'
;MSVLDWSDILLLTAMLSAAIAPFIWAEHSKTSVALATVLSLLLVSFVQFAESILGGYAMSHSWVVDFLGIKPSIMADPAESYRMVTAAWLHADWLHVLFNILVVALVGVPLEQRLGSRRWMMVYFLGFIGGNIAWIISHPESSIPAIGASGAAFGILGAYMACWPEDKIEFPLLFLIRAWPVWLIVFVRLGLEVLQIYELQSATAGDSNVAHMAHFGGFFLAYLLARPLARGAPSPLDEVSGASGMGRSMAMREQATSRMGSLEEDPWTLSGKPLHGAAARILSRLREEGDELETRRAWLEELSENAICPICDGEIVAEMNGEVCRLRCTLSGSHLNWP
;
A
#
# COMPACT_ATOMS: atom_id res chain seq x y z
N MET A 1 -2.08 24.58 -28.93
CA MET A 1 -1.53 24.41 -27.57
C MET A 1 -1.21 25.79 -27.04
N SER A 2 -1.92 26.25 -26.01
CA SER A 2 -1.42 27.38 -25.21
C SER A 2 -0.06 26.96 -24.66
N VAL A 3 0.92 27.86 -24.72
CA VAL A 3 2.24 27.61 -24.15
C VAL A 3 2.06 27.55 -22.64
N LEU A 4 2.47 26.45 -22.00
CA LEU A 4 2.47 26.33 -20.54
C LEU A 4 3.31 27.47 -19.97
N ASP A 5 2.74 28.21 -19.01
CA ASP A 5 3.49 29.24 -18.32
C ASP A 5 4.31 28.67 -17.16
N TRP A 6 5.07 29.53 -16.47
CA TRP A 6 5.89 29.09 -15.34
C TRP A 6 5.07 28.53 -14.17
N SER A 7 3.83 29.01 -13.98
CA SER A 7 2.95 28.53 -12.92
C SER A 7 2.41 27.14 -13.25
N ASP A 8 2.07 26.89 -14.52
CA ASP A 8 1.66 25.58 -15.02
C ASP A 8 2.76 24.54 -14.84
N ILE A 9 4.00 24.89 -15.22
CA ILE A 9 5.17 24.01 -15.07
C ILE A 9 5.43 23.69 -13.60
N LEU A 10 5.31 24.69 -12.72
CA LEU A 10 5.49 24.50 -11.28
C LEU A 10 4.43 23.54 -10.71
N LEU A 11 3.16 23.70 -11.10
CA LEU A 11 2.07 22.83 -10.68
C LEU A 11 2.29 21.40 -11.15
N LEU A 12 2.58 21.19 -12.44
CA LEU A 12 2.85 19.86 -12.99
C LEU A 12 4.06 19.20 -12.32
N THR A 13 5.09 19.96 -11.98
CA THR A 13 6.26 19.46 -11.24
C THR A 13 5.89 19.05 -9.82
N ALA A 14 5.05 19.83 -9.14
CA ALA A 14 4.56 19.50 -7.80
C ALA A 14 3.71 18.22 -7.83
N MET A 15 2.82 18.08 -8.81
CA MET A 15 2.01 16.86 -9.00
C MET A 15 2.89 15.64 -9.30
N LEU A 16 3.87 15.76 -10.18
CA LEU A 16 4.78 14.66 -10.50
C LEU A 16 5.60 14.23 -9.27
N SER A 17 6.07 15.21 -8.48
CA SER A 17 6.80 14.95 -7.25
C SER A 17 5.92 14.25 -6.21
N ALA A 18 4.68 14.72 -6.03
CA ALA A 18 3.67 14.09 -5.18
C ALA A 18 3.33 12.66 -5.62
N ALA A 19 3.28 12.41 -6.93
CA ALA A 19 3.03 11.09 -7.49
C ALA A 19 4.18 10.10 -7.22
N ILE A 20 5.43 10.54 -7.35
CA ILE A 20 6.61 9.66 -7.34
C ILE A 20 7.24 9.48 -5.95
N ALA A 21 7.31 10.54 -5.14
CA ALA A 21 8.04 10.53 -3.87
C ALA A 21 7.64 9.38 -2.92
N PRO A 22 6.34 9.02 -2.76
CA PRO A 22 5.94 7.90 -1.92
C PRO A 22 6.54 6.55 -2.34
N PHE A 23 6.70 6.32 -3.65
CA PHE A 23 7.27 5.07 -4.15
C PHE A 23 8.79 5.01 -3.95
N ILE A 24 9.48 6.15 -4.10
CA ILE A 24 10.92 6.24 -3.79
C ILE A 24 11.16 5.93 -2.30
N TRP A 25 10.35 6.54 -1.44
CA TRP A 25 10.41 6.28 0.00
C TRP A 25 10.14 4.82 0.32
N ALA A 26 9.11 4.23 -0.29
CA ALA A 26 8.74 2.84 -0.04
C ALA A 26 9.82 1.84 -0.46
N GLU A 27 10.52 2.08 -1.58
CA GLU A 27 11.63 1.24 -2.02
C GLU A 27 12.83 1.32 -1.06
N HIS A 28 13.12 2.52 -0.54
CA HIS A 28 14.22 2.75 0.41
C HIS A 28 13.91 2.16 1.80
N SER A 29 12.70 2.36 2.29
CA SER A 29 12.25 1.91 3.61
C SER A 29 11.65 0.49 3.62
N LYS A 30 11.63 -0.20 2.47
CA LYS A 30 11.04 -1.55 2.29
C LYS A 30 9.61 -1.66 2.81
N THR A 31 8.82 -0.61 2.59
CA THR A 31 7.41 -0.56 3.01
C THR A 31 6.47 -1.00 1.87
N SER A 32 5.18 -1.20 2.22
CA SER A 32 4.15 -1.62 1.27
C SER A 32 3.99 -0.64 0.11
N VAL A 33 4.05 -1.17 -1.10
CA VAL A 33 3.78 -0.44 -2.33
C VAL A 33 2.31 -0.04 -2.43
N ALA A 34 1.38 -0.85 -1.92
CA ALA A 34 -0.04 -0.48 -1.87
C ALA A 34 -0.27 0.76 -0.99
N LEU A 35 0.39 0.86 0.17
CA LEU A 35 0.34 2.07 1.01
C LEU A 35 1.03 3.26 0.34
N ALA A 36 2.13 3.03 -0.38
CA ALA A 36 2.78 4.07 -1.19
C ALA A 36 1.82 4.62 -2.27
N THR A 37 1.06 3.74 -2.93
CA THR A 37 0.00 4.14 -3.87
C THR A 37 -1.07 4.97 -3.19
N VAL A 38 -1.56 4.57 -2.01
CA VAL A 38 -2.54 5.38 -1.23
C VAL A 38 -2.01 6.78 -0.97
N LEU A 39 -0.78 6.89 -0.48
CA LEU A 39 -0.16 8.19 -0.19
C LEU A 39 0.05 9.02 -1.46
N SER A 40 0.48 8.37 -2.55
CA SER A 40 0.66 9.00 -3.87
C SER A 40 -0.64 9.60 -4.41
N LEU A 41 -1.75 8.86 -4.38
CA LEU A 41 -3.06 9.35 -4.82
C LEU A 41 -3.56 10.50 -3.93
N LEU A 42 -3.36 10.39 -2.61
CA LEU A 42 -3.74 11.43 -1.67
C LEU A 42 -2.95 12.73 -1.91
N LEU A 43 -1.63 12.66 -2.03
CA LEU A 43 -0.79 13.85 -2.22
C LEU A 43 -1.12 14.56 -3.54
N VAL A 44 -1.33 13.82 -4.63
CA VAL A 44 -1.75 14.44 -5.91
C VAL A 44 -3.15 15.03 -5.81
N SER A 45 -4.06 14.42 -5.03
CA SER A 45 -5.39 14.98 -4.77
C SER A 45 -5.33 16.26 -3.94
N PHE A 46 -4.40 16.36 -2.98
CA PHE A 46 -4.14 17.60 -2.25
C PHE A 46 -3.62 18.72 -3.16
N VAL A 47 -2.73 18.41 -4.10
CA VAL A 47 -2.24 19.40 -5.08
C VAL A 47 -3.38 19.87 -5.99
N GLN A 48 -4.21 18.96 -6.52
CA GLN A 48 -5.42 19.31 -7.30
C GLN A 48 -6.39 20.16 -6.48
N PHE A 49 -6.60 19.82 -5.21
CA PHE A 49 -7.47 20.58 -4.33
C PHE A 49 -6.95 21.99 -4.10
N ALA A 50 -5.65 22.15 -3.79
CA ALA A 50 -5.03 23.45 -3.60
C ALA A 50 -5.19 24.34 -4.86
N GLU A 51 -4.97 23.77 -6.04
CA GLU A 51 -5.18 24.47 -7.30
C GLU A 51 -6.65 24.86 -7.52
N SER A 52 -7.59 23.94 -7.26
CA SER A 52 -9.03 24.23 -7.37
C SER A 52 -9.48 25.38 -6.47
N ILE A 53 -8.94 25.46 -5.25
CA ILE A 53 -9.23 26.55 -4.30
C ILE A 53 -8.64 27.88 -4.78
N LEU A 54 -7.40 27.88 -5.26
CA LEU A 54 -6.75 29.09 -5.77
C LEU A 54 -7.39 29.60 -7.06
N GLY A 55 -7.85 28.69 -7.92
CA GLY A 55 -8.50 29.00 -9.19
C GLY A 55 -9.99 29.31 -9.08
N GLY A 56 -10.64 28.96 -7.96
CA GLY A 56 -12.06 29.23 -7.72
C GLY A 56 -13.02 28.36 -8.55
N TYR A 57 -12.61 27.14 -8.90
CA TYR A 57 -13.43 26.16 -9.62
C TYR A 57 -13.43 24.80 -8.90
N ALA A 58 -14.36 23.92 -9.27
CA ALA A 58 -14.39 22.56 -8.74
C ALA A 58 -13.20 21.74 -9.27
N MET A 59 -12.66 20.82 -8.46
CA MET A 59 -11.54 19.94 -8.84
C MET A 59 -11.75 19.25 -10.20
N SER A 60 -12.99 18.80 -10.49
CA SER A 60 -13.36 18.16 -11.75
C SER A 60 -13.27 19.06 -12.99
N HIS A 61 -13.29 20.38 -12.81
CA HIS A 61 -13.21 21.37 -13.89
C HIS A 61 -11.81 21.98 -14.04
N SER A 62 -10.81 21.45 -13.33
CA SER A 62 -9.43 21.90 -13.47
C SER A 62 -8.92 21.69 -14.90
N TRP A 63 -8.16 22.65 -15.41
CA TRP A 63 -7.48 22.49 -16.70
C TRP A 63 -6.51 21.31 -16.68
N VAL A 64 -5.99 20.93 -15.51
CA VAL A 64 -5.14 19.75 -15.32
C VAL A 64 -5.91 18.47 -15.63
N VAL A 65 -7.20 18.40 -15.24
CA VAL A 65 -8.07 17.26 -15.58
C VAL A 65 -8.28 17.18 -17.09
N ASP A 66 -8.54 18.31 -17.75
CA ASP A 66 -8.65 18.33 -19.21
C ASP A 66 -7.32 18.01 -19.91
N PHE A 67 -6.20 18.42 -19.35
CA PHE A 67 -4.86 18.22 -19.91
C PHE A 67 -4.34 16.79 -19.71
N LEU A 68 -4.57 16.16 -18.56
CA LEU A 68 -3.98 14.87 -18.18
C LEU A 68 -4.96 13.69 -18.19
N GLY A 69 -6.27 13.94 -18.24
CA GLY A 69 -7.31 12.90 -18.26
C GLY A 69 -7.48 12.22 -19.62
N ILE A 70 -8.11 11.04 -19.65
CA ILE A 70 -8.36 10.29 -20.89
C ILE A 70 -9.52 10.90 -21.67
N LYS A 71 -9.28 11.32 -22.92
CA LYS A 71 -10.32 11.81 -23.85
C LYS A 71 -10.37 10.88 -25.07
N PRO A 72 -11.28 9.89 -25.11
CA PRO A 72 -11.32 8.89 -26.19
C PRO A 72 -11.23 9.47 -27.60
N SER A 73 -11.90 10.58 -27.87
CA SER A 73 -11.97 11.23 -29.19
C SER A 73 -10.62 11.69 -29.75
N ILE A 74 -9.59 11.80 -28.92
CA ILE A 74 -8.24 12.22 -29.33
C ILE A 74 -7.16 11.16 -29.06
N MET A 75 -7.51 10.00 -28.49
CA MET A 75 -6.54 8.96 -28.13
C MET A 75 -5.89 8.26 -29.35
N ALA A 76 -6.41 8.48 -30.55
CA ALA A 76 -5.80 7.99 -31.80
C ALA A 76 -4.51 8.75 -32.16
N ASP A 77 -4.29 9.95 -31.62
CA ASP A 77 -3.05 10.71 -31.79
C ASP A 77 -1.98 10.18 -30.81
N PRO A 78 -0.83 9.68 -31.29
CA PRO A 78 0.27 9.24 -30.43
C PRO A 78 0.77 10.33 -29.47
N ALA A 79 0.62 11.62 -29.80
CA ALA A 79 0.98 12.73 -28.93
C ALA A 79 0.17 12.76 -27.63
N GLU A 80 -1.03 12.17 -27.61
CA GLU A 80 -1.94 12.13 -26.46
C GLU A 80 -1.78 10.85 -25.60
N SER A 81 -0.84 9.98 -25.96
CA SER A 81 -0.62 8.69 -25.27
C SER A 81 -0.25 8.81 -23.80
N TYR A 82 0.32 9.93 -23.34
CA TYR A 82 0.64 10.16 -21.92
C TYR A 82 -0.59 10.07 -21.01
N ARG A 83 -1.79 10.39 -21.54
CA ARG A 83 -3.07 10.30 -20.82
C ARG A 83 -3.37 8.89 -20.34
N MET A 84 -2.86 7.86 -21.04
CA MET A 84 -2.95 6.44 -20.65
C MET A 84 -2.27 6.15 -19.31
N VAL A 85 -1.39 7.03 -18.85
CA VAL A 85 -0.67 6.90 -17.58
C VAL A 85 -1.15 7.97 -16.60
N THR A 86 -1.22 9.24 -17.02
CA THR A 86 -1.42 10.38 -16.12
C THR A 86 -2.81 10.42 -15.48
N ALA A 87 -3.84 9.88 -16.15
CA ALA A 87 -5.21 9.90 -15.64
C ALA A 87 -5.40 9.11 -14.32
N ALA A 88 -4.48 8.22 -13.96
CA ALA A 88 -4.58 7.36 -12.76
C ALA A 88 -4.56 8.17 -11.45
N TRP A 89 -3.92 9.33 -11.45
CA TRP A 89 -3.72 10.15 -10.25
C TRP A 89 -4.79 11.24 -10.07
N LEU A 90 -5.56 11.53 -11.11
CA LEU A 90 -6.55 12.61 -11.10
C LEU A 90 -7.86 12.14 -10.49
N HIS A 91 -8.50 13.00 -9.70
CA HIS A 91 -9.77 12.67 -9.04
C HIS A 91 -10.72 13.86 -9.08
N ALA A 92 -11.99 13.57 -9.33
CA ALA A 92 -13.02 14.60 -9.50
C ALA A 92 -13.36 15.34 -8.20
N ASP A 93 -13.22 14.66 -7.06
CA ASP A 93 -13.56 15.14 -5.73
C ASP A 93 -12.97 14.23 -4.63
N TRP A 94 -13.16 14.63 -3.37
CA TRP A 94 -12.66 13.92 -2.20
C TRP A 94 -13.29 12.55 -1.97
N LEU A 95 -14.58 12.37 -2.26
CA LEU A 95 -15.24 11.07 -2.12
C LEU A 95 -14.71 10.09 -3.17
N HIS A 96 -14.48 10.57 -4.39
CA HIS A 96 -13.91 9.76 -5.45
C HIS A 96 -12.52 9.21 -5.07
N VAL A 97 -11.59 10.05 -4.61
CA VAL A 97 -10.28 9.55 -4.15
C VAL A 97 -10.42 8.65 -2.90
N LEU A 98 -11.28 9.01 -1.95
CA LEU A 98 -11.51 8.24 -0.72
C LEU A 98 -11.91 6.79 -1.03
N PHE A 99 -12.88 6.56 -1.91
CA PHE A 99 -13.30 5.20 -2.25
C PHE A 99 -12.22 4.42 -3.00
N ASN A 100 -11.42 5.07 -3.86
CA ASN A 100 -10.29 4.42 -4.53
C ASN A 100 -9.21 3.99 -3.53
N ILE A 101 -8.76 4.90 -2.66
CA ILE A 101 -7.73 4.58 -1.67
C ILE A 101 -8.21 3.57 -0.63
N LEU A 102 -9.51 3.53 -0.31
CA LEU A 102 -10.06 2.49 0.58
C LEU A 102 -9.93 1.10 -0.03
N VAL A 103 -10.19 0.94 -1.33
CA VAL A 103 -9.96 -0.34 -2.01
C VAL A 103 -8.47 -0.68 -2.03
N VAL A 104 -7.61 0.27 -2.41
CA VAL A 104 -6.15 0.04 -2.42
C VAL A 104 -5.61 -0.31 -1.03
N ALA A 105 -6.07 0.36 0.03
CA ALA A 105 -5.63 0.11 1.39
C ALA A 105 -6.16 -1.21 1.94
N LEU A 106 -7.48 -1.42 1.90
CA LEU A 106 -8.12 -2.56 2.56
C LEU A 106 -7.98 -3.86 1.77
N VAL A 107 -8.03 -3.78 0.44
CA VAL A 107 -7.96 -4.95 -0.45
C VAL A 107 -6.56 -5.08 -1.06
N GLY A 108 -5.95 -3.96 -1.44
CA GLY A 108 -4.63 -3.97 -2.07
C GLY A 108 -3.52 -4.42 -1.13
N VAL A 109 -3.50 -4.01 0.14
CA VAL A 109 -2.43 -4.42 1.09
C VAL A 109 -2.42 -5.94 1.32
N PRO A 110 -3.55 -6.61 1.64
CA PRO A 110 -3.54 -8.08 1.75
C PRO A 110 -3.18 -8.79 0.44
N LEU A 111 -3.62 -8.25 -0.71
CA LEU A 111 -3.22 -8.78 -2.02
C LEU A 111 -1.71 -8.65 -2.25
N GLU A 112 -1.10 -7.54 -1.83
CA GLU A 112 0.35 -7.33 -1.92
C GLU A 112 1.11 -8.36 -1.07
N GLN A 113 0.61 -8.70 0.12
CA GLN A 113 1.21 -9.74 0.95
C GLN A 113 1.14 -11.13 0.30
N ARG A 114 0.13 -11.39 -0.53
CA ARG A 114 -0.01 -12.63 -1.30
C ARG A 114 0.91 -12.66 -2.53
N LEU A 115 0.97 -11.56 -3.29
CA LEU A 115 1.66 -11.45 -4.58
C LEU A 115 3.13 -11.02 -4.49
N GLY A 116 3.49 -10.28 -3.46
CA GLY A 116 4.69 -9.44 -3.41
C GLY A 116 4.53 -8.14 -4.22
N SER A 117 5.31 -7.13 -3.84
CA SER A 117 5.22 -5.74 -4.35
C SER A 117 5.28 -5.64 -5.88
N ARG A 118 6.24 -6.31 -6.53
CA ARG A 118 6.43 -6.24 -7.99
C ARG A 118 5.22 -6.74 -8.77
N ARG A 119 4.65 -7.88 -8.36
CA ARG A 119 3.48 -8.49 -9.03
C ARG A 119 2.22 -7.69 -8.73
N TRP A 120 2.10 -7.18 -7.51
CA TRP A 120 1.01 -6.28 -7.14
C TRP A 120 0.99 -5.03 -8.02
N MET A 121 2.15 -4.41 -8.26
CA MET A 121 2.26 -3.25 -9.14
C MET A 121 1.84 -3.59 -10.58
N MET A 122 2.21 -4.76 -11.10
CA MET A 122 1.75 -5.23 -12.41
C MET A 122 0.21 -5.39 -12.46
N VAL A 123 -0.41 -5.95 -11.42
CA VAL A 123 -1.88 -6.04 -11.31
C VAL A 123 -2.51 -4.65 -11.32
N TYR A 124 -1.97 -3.71 -10.55
CA TYR A 124 -2.48 -2.34 -10.48
C TYR A 124 -2.48 -1.69 -11.88
N PHE A 125 -1.35 -1.77 -12.60
CA PHE A 125 -1.25 -1.24 -13.96
C PHE A 125 -2.11 -1.97 -14.98
N LEU A 126 -2.25 -3.30 -14.88
CA LEU A 126 -3.16 -4.05 -15.74
C LEU A 126 -4.61 -3.61 -15.56
N GLY A 127 -5.05 -3.42 -14.31
CA GLY A 127 -6.38 -2.87 -14.03
C GLY A 127 -6.58 -1.49 -14.62
N PHE A 128 -5.60 -0.61 -14.44
CA PHE A 128 -5.66 0.75 -14.98
C PHE A 128 -5.72 0.77 -16.51
N ILE A 129 -4.79 0.10 -17.18
CA ILE A 129 -4.72 0.03 -18.65
C ILE A 129 -5.96 -0.66 -19.22
N GLY A 130 -6.39 -1.77 -18.60
CA GLY A 130 -7.60 -2.49 -19.01
C GLY A 130 -8.84 -1.62 -18.94
N GLY A 131 -8.95 -0.80 -17.90
CA GLY A 131 -10.04 0.17 -17.76
C GLY A 131 -10.00 1.26 -18.83
N ASN A 132 -8.83 1.87 -19.06
CA ASN A 132 -8.68 2.90 -20.10
C ASN A 132 -9.00 2.35 -21.50
N ILE A 133 -8.52 1.15 -21.83
CA ILE A 133 -8.83 0.50 -23.12
C ILE A 133 -10.33 0.26 -23.26
N ALA A 134 -10.98 -0.30 -22.24
CA ALA A 134 -12.42 -0.55 -22.29
C ALA A 134 -13.23 0.74 -22.42
N TRP A 135 -12.81 1.82 -21.75
CA TRP A 135 -13.44 3.13 -21.87
C TRP A 135 -13.30 3.71 -23.28
N ILE A 136 -12.08 3.70 -23.83
CA ILE A 136 -11.80 4.23 -25.19
C ILE A 136 -12.60 3.48 -26.25
N ILE A 137 -12.66 2.14 -26.17
CA ILE A 137 -13.40 1.31 -27.14
C ILE A 137 -14.91 1.52 -27.03
N SER A 138 -15.44 1.69 -25.81
CA SER A 138 -16.89 1.84 -25.59
C SER A 138 -17.40 3.26 -25.86
N HIS A 139 -16.55 4.29 -25.74
CA HIS A 139 -16.93 5.69 -25.87
C HIS A 139 -16.01 6.47 -26.83
N PRO A 140 -15.79 6.00 -28.08
CA PRO A 140 -14.75 6.53 -28.97
C PRO A 140 -14.91 8.03 -29.29
N GLU A 141 -16.14 8.53 -29.30
CA GLU A 141 -16.44 9.94 -29.63
C GLU A 141 -16.44 10.87 -28.39
N SER A 142 -16.23 10.34 -27.19
CA SER A 142 -16.29 11.15 -25.97
C SER A 142 -15.10 12.11 -25.86
N SER A 143 -15.40 13.38 -25.68
CA SER A 143 -14.43 14.43 -25.33
C SER A 143 -14.37 14.73 -23.83
N ILE A 144 -15.23 14.08 -23.03
CA ILE A 144 -15.27 14.27 -21.58
C ILE A 144 -14.09 13.48 -20.97
N PRO A 145 -13.19 14.15 -20.21
CA PRO A 145 -12.05 13.47 -19.58
C PRO A 145 -12.50 12.41 -18.57
N ALA A 146 -12.04 11.17 -18.75
CA ALA A 146 -12.11 10.12 -17.74
C ALA A 146 -10.84 10.13 -16.88
N ILE A 147 -11.03 10.06 -15.57
CA ILE A 147 -9.98 10.16 -14.55
C ILE A 147 -10.22 9.18 -13.40
N GLY A 148 -9.17 8.84 -12.68
CA GLY A 148 -9.24 8.08 -11.44
C GLY A 148 -8.46 6.78 -11.45
N ALA A 149 -8.13 6.32 -10.25
CA ALA A 149 -7.47 5.04 -10.01
C ALA A 149 -8.44 3.84 -10.03
N SER A 150 -9.72 4.07 -10.31
CA SER A 150 -10.78 3.08 -10.10
C SER A 150 -10.65 1.84 -10.99
N GLY A 151 -10.18 1.98 -12.23
CA GLY A 151 -9.84 0.83 -13.09
C GLY A 151 -8.79 -0.07 -12.44
N ALA A 152 -7.77 0.52 -11.79
CA ALA A 152 -6.77 -0.23 -11.03
C ALA A 152 -7.36 -0.87 -9.77
N ALA A 153 -8.21 -0.16 -9.05
CA ALA A 153 -8.92 -0.68 -7.87
C ALA A 153 -9.78 -1.90 -8.21
N PHE A 154 -10.50 -1.85 -9.32
CA PHE A 154 -11.24 -3.00 -9.85
C PHE A 154 -10.32 -4.11 -10.34
N GLY A 155 -9.15 -3.78 -10.90
CA GLY A 155 -8.12 -4.76 -11.24
C GLY A 155 -7.57 -5.51 -10.03
N ILE A 156 -7.35 -4.82 -8.90
CA ILE A 156 -6.99 -5.44 -7.61
C ILE A 156 -8.08 -6.44 -7.20
N LEU A 157 -9.35 -6.04 -7.23
CA LEU A 157 -10.49 -6.90 -6.91
C LEU A 157 -10.56 -8.13 -7.84
N GLY A 158 -10.36 -7.93 -9.14
CA GLY A 158 -10.33 -9.01 -10.13
C GLY A 158 -9.20 -10.00 -9.90
N ALA A 159 -7.99 -9.50 -9.65
CA ALA A 159 -6.86 -10.36 -9.36
C ALA A 159 -7.01 -11.15 -8.05
N TYR A 160 -7.56 -10.51 -7.00
CA TYR A 160 -7.79 -11.18 -5.74
C TYR A 160 -8.85 -12.28 -5.90
N MET A 161 -9.96 -11.98 -6.59
CA MET A 161 -11.01 -12.95 -6.89
C MET A 161 -10.48 -14.16 -7.69
N ALA A 162 -9.58 -13.93 -8.64
CA ALA A 162 -9.03 -15.01 -9.48
C ALA A 162 -8.10 -15.96 -8.72
N CYS A 163 -7.38 -15.44 -7.72
CA CYS A 163 -6.29 -16.17 -7.05
C CYS A 163 -6.69 -16.70 -5.68
N TRP A 164 -7.41 -15.93 -4.88
CA TRP A 164 -7.78 -16.25 -3.49
C TRP A 164 -9.20 -15.77 -3.16
N PRO A 165 -10.25 -16.32 -3.80
CA PRO A 165 -11.63 -15.87 -3.62
C PRO A 165 -12.17 -16.08 -2.19
N GLU A 166 -11.62 -17.04 -1.45
CA GLU A 166 -12.04 -17.38 -0.08
C GLU A 166 -11.31 -16.58 1.02
N ASP A 167 -10.30 -15.78 0.66
CA ASP A 167 -9.63 -14.90 1.61
C ASP A 167 -10.62 -13.94 2.25
N LYS A 168 -10.44 -13.65 3.54
CA LYS A 168 -11.32 -12.74 4.27
C LYS A 168 -10.63 -11.41 4.52
N ILE A 169 -11.30 -10.34 4.12
CA ILE A 169 -10.86 -8.96 4.33
C ILE A 169 -11.75 -8.34 5.41
N GLU A 170 -11.11 -7.69 6.37
CA GLU A 170 -11.81 -6.98 7.43
C GLU A 170 -12.24 -5.60 6.94
N PHE A 171 -13.54 -5.34 7.04
CA PHE A 171 -14.11 -4.03 6.75
C PHE A 171 -14.67 -3.41 8.03
N PRO A 172 -14.30 -2.15 8.34
CA PRO A 172 -14.94 -1.40 9.40
C PRO A 172 -16.32 -0.92 8.91
N LEU A 173 -17.39 -1.64 9.25
CA LEU A 173 -18.77 -1.27 8.94
C LEU A 173 -19.45 -0.73 10.20
N LEU A 174 -19.73 0.58 10.26
CA LEU A 174 -20.62 1.24 11.23
C LEU A 174 -20.64 0.52 12.61
N PHE A 175 -19.51 0.49 13.32
CA PHE A 175 -19.28 -0.11 14.65
C PHE A 175 -18.94 -1.62 14.74
N LEU A 176 -18.95 -2.39 13.66
CA LEU A 176 -18.55 -3.80 13.62
C LEU A 176 -17.44 -4.03 12.60
N ILE A 177 -16.25 -4.45 13.07
CA ILE A 177 -15.21 -4.98 12.19
C ILE A 177 -15.58 -6.43 11.89
N ARG A 178 -15.91 -6.71 10.62
CA ARG A 178 -16.28 -8.05 10.18
C ARG A 178 -15.40 -8.45 9.01
N ALA A 179 -14.90 -9.68 9.06
CA ALA A 179 -14.19 -10.30 7.96
C ALA A 179 -15.19 -10.86 6.95
N TRP A 180 -15.10 -10.43 5.69
CA TRP A 180 -15.93 -10.86 4.57
C TRP A 180 -15.07 -11.55 3.51
N PRO A 181 -15.53 -12.66 2.90
CA PRO A 181 -14.77 -13.32 1.85
C PRO A 181 -14.69 -12.44 0.59
N VAL A 182 -13.55 -12.49 -0.10
CA VAL A 182 -13.26 -11.70 -1.31
C VAL A 182 -14.35 -11.89 -2.36
N TRP A 183 -14.79 -13.13 -2.60
CA TRP A 183 -15.83 -13.39 -3.61
C TRP A 183 -17.13 -12.63 -3.33
N LEU A 184 -17.50 -12.46 -2.07
CA LEU A 184 -18.74 -11.78 -1.69
C LEU A 184 -18.59 -10.27 -1.83
N ILE A 185 -17.44 -9.73 -1.42
CA ILE A 185 -17.09 -8.30 -1.61
C ILE A 185 -17.14 -7.96 -3.10
N VAL A 186 -16.52 -8.78 -3.94
CA VAL A 186 -16.46 -8.60 -5.39
C VAL A 186 -17.83 -8.75 -6.01
N PHE A 187 -18.60 -9.77 -5.64
CA PHE A 187 -19.96 -9.97 -6.14
C PHE A 187 -20.85 -8.77 -5.84
N VAL A 188 -20.83 -8.26 -4.60
CA VAL A 188 -21.61 -7.07 -4.22
C VAL A 188 -21.13 -5.84 -5.00
N ARG A 189 -19.82 -5.59 -5.05
CA ARG A 189 -19.29 -4.39 -5.71
C ARG A 189 -19.55 -4.38 -7.21
N LEU A 190 -19.36 -5.51 -7.89
CA LEU A 190 -19.61 -5.67 -9.32
C LEU A 190 -21.13 -5.69 -9.59
N GLY A 191 -21.93 -6.25 -8.70
CA GLY A 191 -23.40 -6.21 -8.78
C GLY A 191 -23.93 -4.77 -8.73
N LEU A 192 -23.45 -3.96 -7.79
CA LEU A 192 -23.77 -2.52 -7.72
C LEU A 192 -23.34 -1.79 -9.00
N GLU A 193 -22.19 -2.15 -9.56
CA GLU A 193 -21.70 -1.59 -10.82
C GLU A 193 -22.64 -1.89 -11.99
N VAL A 194 -23.11 -3.14 -12.12
CA VAL A 194 -24.09 -3.54 -13.14
C VAL A 194 -25.41 -2.80 -12.97
N LEU A 195 -25.89 -2.67 -11.74
CA LEU A 195 -27.15 -1.97 -11.44
C LEU A 195 -27.06 -0.50 -11.85
N GLN A 196 -25.94 0.18 -11.53
CA GLN A 196 -25.72 1.56 -11.92
C GLN A 196 -25.69 1.73 -13.45
N ILE A 197 -25.02 0.84 -14.18
CA ILE A 197 -25.03 0.84 -15.65
C ILE A 197 -26.46 0.67 -16.20
N TYR A 198 -27.24 -0.25 -15.63
CA TYR A 198 -28.61 -0.51 -16.08
C TYR A 198 -29.55 0.67 -15.81
N GLU A 199 -29.46 1.27 -14.63
CA GLU A 199 -30.23 2.46 -14.26
C GLU A 199 -29.96 3.62 -15.24
N LEU A 200 -28.69 3.82 -15.63
CA LEU A 200 -28.28 4.85 -16.59
C LEU A 200 -28.76 4.59 -18.02
N GLN A 201 -28.88 3.33 -18.44
CA GLN A 201 -29.46 3.00 -19.75
C GLN A 201 -30.98 3.18 -19.77
N SER A 202 -31.64 3.01 -18.62
CA SER A 202 -33.10 3.11 -18.49
C SER A 202 -33.61 4.54 -18.29
N ALA A 203 -32.80 5.42 -17.70
CA ALA A 203 -33.06 6.85 -17.63
C ALA A 203 -32.53 7.51 -18.92
N THR A 204 -33.40 8.17 -19.68
CA THR A 204 -33.07 8.92 -20.91
C THR A 204 -31.73 9.68 -20.80
N ALA A 205 -30.70 9.20 -21.50
CA ALA A 205 -29.42 9.87 -21.83
C ALA A 205 -28.94 10.93 -20.80
N GLY A 206 -28.87 10.54 -19.53
CA GLY A 206 -28.27 11.36 -18.48
C GLY A 206 -26.80 10.99 -18.34
N ASP A 207 -25.91 11.92 -18.65
CA ASP A 207 -24.45 11.76 -18.51
C ASP A 207 -24.10 11.31 -17.08
N SER A 208 -23.73 10.04 -16.90
CA SER A 208 -23.05 9.65 -15.67
C SER A 208 -21.63 10.17 -15.70
N ASN A 209 -21.24 10.93 -14.67
CA ASN A 209 -19.84 11.32 -14.46
C ASN A 209 -18.92 10.14 -14.06
N VAL A 210 -19.38 8.89 -14.17
CA VAL A 210 -18.65 7.68 -13.76
C VAL A 210 -18.40 6.79 -14.97
N ALA A 211 -17.11 6.48 -15.21
CA ALA A 211 -16.68 5.64 -16.33
C ALA A 211 -16.88 4.14 -16.03
N HIS A 212 -18.13 3.69 -15.92
CA HIS A 212 -18.46 2.31 -15.52
C HIS A 212 -17.78 1.23 -16.37
N MET A 213 -17.62 1.45 -17.67
CA MET A 213 -16.90 0.52 -18.57
C MET A 213 -15.41 0.39 -18.23
N ALA A 214 -14.80 1.42 -17.64
CA ALA A 214 -13.42 1.34 -17.15
C ALA A 214 -13.28 0.37 -15.98
N HIS A 215 -14.27 0.31 -15.08
CA HIS A 215 -14.27 -0.64 -13.97
C HIS A 215 -14.34 -2.09 -14.48
N PHE A 216 -15.21 -2.35 -15.46
CA PHE A 216 -15.30 -3.67 -16.12
C PHE A 216 -14.01 -4.07 -16.80
N GLY A 217 -13.43 -3.19 -17.63
CA GLY A 217 -12.18 -3.46 -18.34
C GLY A 217 -11.03 -3.75 -17.38
N GLY A 218 -10.91 -2.95 -16.32
CA GLY A 218 -9.86 -3.14 -15.32
C GLY A 218 -10.01 -4.44 -14.54
N PHE A 219 -11.23 -4.77 -14.11
CA PHE A 219 -11.53 -6.02 -13.43
C PHE A 219 -11.16 -7.24 -14.28
N PHE A 220 -11.70 -7.33 -15.50
CA PHE A 220 -11.56 -8.55 -16.31
C PHE A 220 -10.14 -8.73 -16.87
N LEU A 221 -9.45 -7.65 -17.26
CA LEU A 221 -8.08 -7.78 -17.74
C LEU A 221 -7.15 -8.30 -16.63
N ALA A 222 -7.26 -7.74 -15.43
CA ALA A 222 -6.48 -8.21 -14.29
C ALA A 222 -6.90 -9.62 -13.86
N TYR A 223 -8.20 -9.93 -13.78
CA TYR A 223 -8.74 -11.26 -13.44
C TYR A 223 -8.16 -12.37 -14.34
N LEU A 224 -8.18 -12.15 -15.66
CA LEU A 224 -7.69 -13.13 -16.64
C LEU A 224 -6.17 -13.35 -16.54
N LEU A 225 -5.41 -12.30 -16.22
CA LEU A 225 -3.94 -12.34 -16.17
C LEU A 225 -3.37 -12.59 -14.77
N ALA A 226 -4.18 -12.57 -13.72
CA ALA A 226 -3.72 -12.67 -12.34
C ALA A 226 -3.13 -14.04 -12.00
N ARG A 227 -3.80 -15.14 -12.38
CA ARG A 227 -3.30 -16.50 -12.12
C ARG A 227 -1.91 -16.78 -12.71
N PRO A 228 -1.64 -16.51 -14.01
CA PRO A 228 -0.29 -16.71 -14.54
C PRO A 228 0.73 -15.77 -13.88
N LEU A 229 0.34 -14.53 -13.57
CA LEU A 229 1.21 -13.56 -12.88
C LEU A 229 1.56 -13.99 -11.44
N ALA A 230 0.62 -14.61 -10.74
CA ALA A 230 0.77 -15.11 -9.37
C ALA A 230 1.66 -16.36 -9.27
N ARG A 231 2.12 -16.94 -10.40
CA ARG A 231 3.06 -18.07 -10.35
C ARG A 231 4.37 -17.65 -9.69
N GLY A 232 4.77 -18.42 -8.66
CA GLY A 232 5.94 -18.10 -7.84
C GLY A 232 5.78 -16.86 -6.96
N ALA A 233 4.53 -16.45 -6.69
CA ALA A 233 4.24 -15.46 -5.66
C ALA A 233 4.56 -16.02 -4.25
N PRO A 234 4.76 -15.15 -3.24
CA PRO A 234 5.01 -15.57 -1.86
C PRO A 234 3.98 -16.56 -1.30
N SER A 235 2.70 -16.42 -1.67
CA SER A 235 1.64 -17.35 -1.26
C SER A 235 1.23 -18.26 -2.44
N PRO A 236 1.09 -19.58 -2.21
CA PRO A 236 0.55 -20.50 -3.22
C PRO A 236 -0.88 -20.12 -3.65
N LEU A 237 -1.21 -20.43 -4.90
CA LEU A 237 -2.59 -20.41 -5.37
C LEU A 237 -3.38 -21.51 -4.64
N ASP A 238 -4.66 -21.24 -4.37
CA ASP A 238 -5.59 -22.17 -3.70
C ASP A 238 -5.31 -22.46 -2.20
N GLU A 239 -4.36 -21.75 -1.58
CA GLU A 239 -4.19 -21.78 -0.12
C GLU A 239 -5.33 -21.01 0.57
N VAL A 240 -6.25 -21.74 1.20
CA VAL A 240 -7.33 -21.15 2.01
C VAL A 240 -6.78 -20.77 3.36
N SER A 241 -6.44 -19.49 3.56
CA SER A 241 -6.01 -19.01 4.88
C SER A 241 -7.23 -18.51 5.66
N GLY A 242 -7.56 -19.19 6.77
CA GLY A 242 -8.66 -18.80 7.65
C GLY A 242 -8.42 -17.52 8.47
N ALA A 243 -7.22 -16.91 8.38
CA ALA A 243 -6.83 -15.70 9.08
C ALA A 243 -6.85 -14.48 8.15
N SER A 244 -7.40 -13.36 8.63
CA SER A 244 -7.48 -12.09 7.89
C SER A 244 -6.08 -11.52 7.58
N GLY A 245 -5.96 -10.69 6.54
CA GLY A 245 -4.68 -10.05 6.17
C GLY A 245 -4.04 -9.23 7.29
N MET A 246 -4.84 -8.59 8.14
CA MET A 246 -4.37 -7.88 9.33
C MET A 246 -3.91 -8.86 10.43
N GLY A 247 -4.65 -9.97 10.61
CA GLY A 247 -4.23 -11.08 11.46
C GLY A 247 -2.91 -11.71 11.01
N ARG A 248 -2.61 -11.72 9.71
CA ARG A 248 -1.33 -12.22 9.18
C ARG A 248 -0.18 -11.25 9.43
N SER A 249 -0.36 -9.94 9.25
CA SER A 249 0.68 -8.97 9.64
C SER A 249 0.93 -8.96 11.15
N MET A 250 -0.13 -9.15 11.94
CA MET A 250 -0.02 -9.27 13.39
C MET A 250 0.70 -10.57 13.77
N ALA A 251 0.35 -11.71 13.16
CA ALA A 251 1.02 -12.98 13.38
C ALA A 251 2.49 -12.97 12.93
N MET A 252 2.82 -12.27 11.83
CA MET A 252 4.21 -12.09 11.41
C MET A 252 4.99 -11.21 12.39
N ARG A 253 4.39 -10.11 12.87
CA ARG A 253 4.97 -9.27 13.93
C ARG A 253 5.16 -10.06 15.22
N GLU A 254 4.16 -10.83 15.62
CA GLU A 254 4.17 -11.68 16.82
C GLU A 254 5.22 -12.80 16.72
N GLN A 255 5.39 -13.39 15.54
CA GLN A 255 6.46 -14.36 15.27
C GLN A 255 7.85 -13.71 15.29
N ALA A 256 7.98 -12.45 14.86
CA ALA A 256 9.23 -11.71 14.93
C ALA A 256 9.56 -11.30 16.38
N THR A 257 8.58 -10.80 17.15
CA THR A 257 8.75 -10.48 18.57
C THR A 257 8.97 -11.74 19.41
N SER A 258 8.36 -12.87 19.09
CA SER A 258 8.60 -14.13 19.81
C SER A 258 10.03 -14.66 19.68
N ARG A 259 10.77 -14.24 18.63
CA ARG A 259 12.18 -14.62 18.42
C ARG A 259 13.17 -13.76 19.20
N MET A 260 12.72 -12.65 19.79
CA MET A 260 13.58 -11.69 20.50
C MET A 260 14.15 -12.20 21.83
N GLY A 261 13.79 -13.41 22.26
CA GLY A 261 14.24 -13.96 23.54
C GLY A 261 13.58 -13.28 24.75
N SER A 262 13.68 -13.95 25.90
CA SER A 262 13.18 -13.41 27.17
C SER A 262 14.23 -12.49 27.81
N LEU A 263 13.78 -11.39 28.39
CA LEU A 263 14.62 -10.47 29.18
C LEU A 263 14.61 -10.80 30.68
N GLU A 264 13.88 -11.85 31.09
CA GLU A 264 13.74 -12.25 32.50
C GLU A 264 15.06 -12.81 33.06
N GLU A 265 15.74 -13.64 32.28
CA GLU A 265 17.05 -14.17 32.65
C GLU A 265 18.08 -13.05 32.56
N ASP A 266 18.77 -12.76 33.67
CA ASP A 266 19.81 -11.74 33.75
C ASP A 266 21.19 -12.43 33.84
N PRO A 267 22.00 -12.42 32.76
CA PRO A 267 23.32 -13.07 32.73
C PRO A 267 24.30 -12.52 33.77
N TRP A 268 24.18 -11.23 34.12
CA TRP A 268 25.04 -10.56 35.08
C TRP A 268 24.72 -11.00 36.50
N THR A 269 23.43 -11.07 36.85
CA THR A 269 23.00 -11.61 38.14
C THR A 269 23.32 -13.09 38.28
N LEU A 270 23.11 -13.91 37.23
CA LEU A 270 23.43 -15.34 37.24
C LEU A 270 24.93 -15.62 37.42
N SER A 271 25.78 -14.75 36.92
CA SER A 271 27.24 -14.85 37.07
C SER A 271 27.77 -14.22 38.38
N GLY A 272 26.88 -13.77 39.27
CA GLY A 272 27.26 -13.14 40.54
C GLY A 272 27.86 -11.73 40.40
N LYS A 273 27.68 -11.07 39.25
CA LYS A 273 28.16 -9.72 38.96
C LYS A 273 27.00 -8.81 38.52
N PRO A 274 26.03 -8.51 39.39
CA PRO A 274 24.86 -7.72 39.02
C PRO A 274 25.25 -6.33 38.50
N LEU A 275 24.50 -5.82 37.53
CA LEU A 275 24.72 -4.48 37.00
C LEU A 275 24.41 -3.40 38.05
N HIS A 276 25.14 -2.29 37.98
CA HIS A 276 24.96 -1.14 38.86
C HIS A 276 24.96 0.18 38.07
N GLY A 277 24.44 1.24 38.69
CA GLY A 277 24.51 2.59 38.13
C GLY A 277 23.75 2.75 36.81
N ALA A 278 24.42 3.25 35.77
CA ALA A 278 23.82 3.50 34.46
C ALA A 278 23.33 2.22 33.78
N ALA A 279 24.15 1.17 33.75
CA ALA A 279 23.82 -0.12 33.14
C ALA A 279 22.57 -0.75 33.75
N ALA A 280 22.40 -0.67 35.08
CA ALA A 280 21.22 -1.19 35.76
C ALA A 280 19.94 -0.43 35.38
N ARG A 281 20.03 0.91 35.22
CA ARG A 281 18.89 1.71 34.77
C ARG A 281 18.52 1.40 33.32
N ILE A 282 19.52 1.25 32.44
CA ILE A 282 19.32 0.87 31.04
C ILE A 282 18.63 -0.49 30.96
N LEU A 283 19.08 -1.49 31.72
CA LEU A 283 18.44 -2.81 31.76
C LEU A 283 16.97 -2.74 32.26
N SER A 284 16.66 -1.87 33.23
CA SER A 284 15.29 -1.64 33.67
C SER A 284 14.42 -1.06 32.56
N ARG A 285 14.91 -0.05 31.84
CA ARG A 285 14.19 0.61 30.74
C ARG A 285 14.01 -0.34 29.55
N LEU A 286 15.03 -1.14 29.24
CA LEU A 286 14.94 -2.23 28.26
C LEU A 286 13.80 -3.20 28.58
N ARG A 287 13.57 -3.53 29.85
CA ARG A 287 12.47 -4.41 30.27
C ARG A 287 11.09 -3.74 30.25
N GLU A 288 11.04 -2.43 30.48
CA GLU A 288 9.79 -1.66 30.46
C GLU A 288 9.31 -1.30 29.06
N GLU A 289 10.25 -1.01 28.14
CA GLU A 289 9.95 -0.41 26.83
C GLU A 289 10.36 -1.29 25.65
N GLY A 290 11.14 -2.34 25.88
CA GLY A 290 11.73 -3.18 24.84
C GLY A 290 10.79 -4.21 24.22
N ASP A 291 9.48 -4.01 24.18
CA ASP A 291 8.54 -4.99 23.60
C ASP A 291 8.45 -4.91 22.07
N GLU A 292 8.97 -3.83 21.48
CA GLU A 292 9.07 -3.64 20.03
C GLU A 292 10.52 -3.84 19.53
N LEU A 293 10.69 -4.37 18.30
CA LEU A 293 12.00 -4.72 17.72
C LEU A 293 12.97 -3.53 17.68
N GLU A 294 12.52 -2.37 17.20
CA GLU A 294 13.34 -1.16 17.07
C GLU A 294 13.75 -0.61 18.45
N THR A 295 12.78 -0.55 19.38
CA THR A 295 13.01 -0.08 20.76
C THR A 295 13.95 -1.02 21.52
N ARG A 296 13.76 -2.34 21.41
CA ARG A 296 14.64 -3.34 22.01
C ARG A 296 16.06 -3.23 21.49
N ARG A 297 16.21 -3.05 20.17
CA ARG A 297 17.52 -2.87 19.55
C ARG A 297 18.26 -1.66 20.11
N ALA A 298 17.61 -0.49 20.17
CA ALA A 298 18.23 0.73 20.68
C ALA A 298 18.72 0.56 22.13
N TRP A 299 17.90 -0.06 22.98
CA TRP A 299 18.27 -0.33 24.36
C TRP A 299 19.40 -1.36 24.51
N LEU A 300 19.46 -2.39 23.66
CA LEU A 300 20.55 -3.36 23.65
C LEU A 300 21.87 -2.73 23.17
N GLU A 301 21.82 -1.86 22.15
CA GLU A 301 22.98 -1.08 21.70
C GLU A 301 23.51 -0.21 22.85
N GLU A 302 22.65 0.55 23.52
CA GLU A 302 23.04 1.39 24.68
C GLU A 302 23.57 0.56 25.86
N LEU A 303 22.97 -0.60 26.14
CA LEU A 303 23.44 -1.51 27.19
C LEU A 303 24.82 -2.07 26.86
N SER A 304 25.12 -2.33 25.59
CA SER A 304 26.43 -2.84 25.16
C SER A 304 27.56 -1.84 25.41
N GLU A 305 27.28 -0.54 25.34
CA GLU A 305 28.24 0.53 25.63
C GLU A 305 28.46 0.76 27.13
N ASN A 306 27.55 0.28 27.98
CA ASN A 306 27.54 0.56 29.41
C ASN A 306 27.79 -0.67 30.29
N ALA A 307 27.88 -1.87 29.71
CA ALA A 307 28.14 -3.11 30.42
C ALA A 307 29.30 -3.88 29.78
N ILE A 308 29.88 -4.80 30.56
CA ILE A 308 30.92 -5.72 30.12
C ILE A 308 30.45 -7.16 30.29
N CYS A 309 31.14 -8.08 29.62
CA CYS A 309 30.83 -9.50 29.70
C CYS A 309 30.99 -9.99 31.15
N PRO A 310 29.98 -10.64 31.76
CA PRO A 310 30.05 -11.04 33.16
C PRO A 310 31.06 -12.17 33.41
N ILE A 311 31.43 -12.95 32.39
CA ILE A 311 32.35 -14.09 32.54
C ILE A 311 33.81 -13.67 32.39
N CYS A 312 34.15 -12.92 31.35
CA CYS A 312 35.54 -12.61 31.00
C CYS A 312 35.92 -11.13 31.14
N ASP A 313 34.99 -10.27 31.59
CA ASP A 313 35.18 -8.81 31.73
C ASP A 313 35.58 -8.11 30.42
N GLY A 314 35.32 -8.76 29.28
CA GLY A 314 35.59 -8.25 27.94
C GLY A 314 34.42 -7.43 27.38
N GLU A 315 34.67 -6.78 26.25
CA GLU A 315 33.67 -6.00 25.52
C GLU A 315 32.50 -6.88 25.04
N ILE A 316 31.31 -6.28 25.02
CA ILE A 316 30.09 -6.88 24.49
C ILE A 316 29.58 -5.99 23.36
N VAL A 317 28.97 -6.60 22.36
CA VAL A 317 28.43 -5.90 21.20
C VAL A 317 26.99 -6.33 20.95
N ALA A 318 26.16 -5.39 20.54
CA ALA A 318 24.85 -5.66 19.97
C ALA A 318 25.00 -6.10 18.50
N GLU A 319 24.66 -7.35 18.20
CA GLU A 319 24.76 -7.93 16.85
C GLU A 319 23.37 -8.31 16.31
N MET A 320 23.14 -8.01 15.03
CA MET A 320 21.92 -8.37 14.32
C MET A 320 22.02 -9.80 13.76
N ASN A 321 21.05 -10.64 14.09
CA ASN A 321 20.82 -11.93 13.46
C ASN A 321 19.46 -11.93 12.75
N GLY A 322 19.45 -11.53 11.47
CA GLY A 322 18.22 -11.19 10.76
C GLY A 322 17.61 -9.91 11.32
N GLU A 323 16.38 -10.01 11.83
CA GLU A 323 15.64 -8.88 12.42
C GLU A 323 15.84 -8.75 13.95
N VAL A 324 16.47 -9.73 14.60
CA VAL A 324 16.63 -9.77 16.05
C VAL A 324 18.04 -9.32 16.46
N CYS A 325 18.12 -8.38 17.39
CA CYS A 325 19.37 -7.92 18.00
C CYS A 325 19.68 -8.73 19.26
N ARG A 326 20.94 -9.13 19.46
CA ARG A 326 21.43 -9.81 20.67
C ARG A 326 22.76 -9.26 21.12
N LEU A 327 23.00 -9.25 22.42
CA LEU A 327 24.30 -9.01 23.02
C LEU A 327 25.18 -10.26 22.91
N ARG A 328 26.38 -10.06 22.37
CA ARG A 328 27.41 -11.09 22.29
C ARG A 328 28.72 -10.59 22.88
N CYS A 329 29.43 -11.46 23.59
CA CYS A 329 30.81 -11.18 23.99
C CYS A 329 31.76 -11.31 22.78
N THR A 330 32.66 -10.33 22.61
CA THR A 330 33.62 -10.30 21.50
C THR A 330 34.67 -11.42 21.56
N LEU A 331 34.96 -11.95 22.76
CA LEU A 331 35.94 -13.02 22.96
C LEU A 331 35.36 -14.43 22.73
N SER A 332 34.12 -14.68 23.15
CA SER A 332 33.44 -15.95 22.92
C SER A 332 31.93 -15.83 23.04
N GLY A 333 31.19 -16.33 22.04
CA GLY A 333 29.74 -16.44 22.09
C GLY A 333 29.23 -17.39 23.20
N SER A 334 30.08 -18.24 23.76
CA SER A 334 29.74 -19.06 24.94
C SER A 334 29.70 -18.26 26.24
N HIS A 335 30.29 -17.06 26.27
CA HIS A 335 30.29 -16.23 27.48
C HIS A 335 29.02 -15.40 27.62
N LEU A 336 28.51 -14.89 26.50
CA LEU A 336 27.29 -14.11 26.46
C LEU A 336 26.71 -14.21 25.04
N ASN A 337 25.45 -14.62 24.97
CA ASN A 337 24.60 -14.58 23.79
C ASN A 337 23.16 -14.42 24.30
N TRP A 338 22.73 -13.17 24.49
CA TRP A 338 21.52 -12.82 25.23
C TRP A 338 20.87 -11.57 24.65
N PRO A 339 19.55 -11.42 24.62
CA PRO A 339 18.53 -12.40 24.98
C PRO A 339 18.28 -13.49 23.92
#